data_AF-A0A967JJ45-F1
#
_entry.id   AF-A0A967JJ45-F1
#
_cell.length_a   1.000
_cell.length_b   1.000
_cell.length_c   1.000
_cell.angle_alpha   90.00
_cell.angle_beta   90.00
_cell.angle_gamma   90.00
#
_symmetry.space_group_name_H-M   'P 1'
#
loop_
_entity.id
_entity.type
_entity.pdbx_description
1 polymer ?
#
loop_
_entity_poly.entity_id
_entity_poly.type
_entity_poly.pdbx_seq_one_letter_code
_entity_poly.pdbx_strand_id
1 'polypeptide(L)'
;MRARRAGSEGQASVEFALLLPVAVLFVLAVVQVGVVVHERVMLTHAAREGARVAAVGGSDAEVRAATVRASGLDPDRLRVVVARRDGRVEVAISYSAVTDVALVGRLVGDPRLDARAVMRRE
;
A
#
# COMPACT_ATOMS: atom_id res chain seq x y z
N MET A 1 -41.14 -0.10 -50.01
CA MET A 1 -40.59 0.14 -48.65
C MET A 1 -39.67 -1.01 -48.28
N ARG A 2 -38.34 -0.81 -48.24
CA ARG A 2 -37.39 -1.83 -47.75
C ARG A 2 -37.02 -1.50 -46.30
N ALA A 3 -37.45 -2.35 -45.37
CA ALA A 3 -37.14 -2.22 -43.95
C ALA A 3 -35.65 -2.49 -43.72
N ARG A 4 -34.93 -1.48 -43.21
CA ARG A 4 -33.55 -1.62 -42.74
C ARG A 4 -33.56 -2.41 -41.43
N ARG A 5 -33.19 -3.69 -41.47
CA ARG A 5 -32.74 -4.42 -40.27
C ARG A 5 -31.29 -4.04 -40.01
N ALA A 6 -31.08 -2.94 -39.28
CA ALA A 6 -29.77 -2.50 -38.80
C ALA A 6 -29.71 -2.49 -37.26
N GLY A 7 -30.51 -3.33 -36.60
CA GLY A 7 -30.77 -3.23 -35.16
C GLY A 7 -30.02 -4.21 -34.27
N SER A 8 -29.56 -5.35 -34.77
CA SER A 8 -29.00 -6.43 -33.93
C SER A 8 -27.49 -6.31 -33.67
N GLU A 9 -26.71 -5.88 -34.67
CA GLU A 9 -25.24 -5.82 -34.55
C GLU A 9 -24.77 -4.61 -33.71
N GLY A 10 -25.51 -3.50 -33.75
CA GLY A 10 -25.21 -2.31 -32.94
C GLY A 10 -25.63 -2.45 -31.48
N GLN A 11 -26.69 -3.22 -31.19
CA GLN A 11 -27.24 -3.36 -29.83
C GLN A 11 -26.26 -4.06 -28.88
N ALA A 12 -25.62 -5.15 -29.33
CA ALA A 12 -24.63 -5.86 -28.53
C ALA A 12 -23.41 -4.97 -28.16
N SER A 13 -22.99 -4.10 -29.09
CA SER A 13 -21.89 -3.15 -28.87
C SER A 13 -22.26 -2.09 -27.83
N VAL A 14 -23.52 -1.61 -27.83
CA VAL A 14 -24.02 -0.63 -26.86
C VAL A 14 -24.17 -1.24 -25.47
N GLU A 15 -24.64 -2.48 -25.37
CA GLU A 15 -24.75 -3.20 -24.09
C GLU A 15 -23.38 -3.42 -23.44
N PHE A 16 -22.37 -3.80 -24.23
CA PHE A 16 -20.99 -3.88 -23.76
C PHE A 16 -20.41 -2.53 -23.33
N ALA A 17 -20.70 -1.46 -24.08
CA ALA A 17 -20.27 -0.10 -23.73
C ALA A 17 -20.84 0.38 -22.39
N LEU A 18 -22.02 -0.10 -21.98
CA LEU A 18 -22.61 0.19 -20.67
C LEU A 18 -21.93 -0.57 -19.51
N LEU A 19 -21.38 -1.77 -19.77
CA LEU A 19 -20.65 -2.56 -18.77
C LEU A 19 -19.20 -2.12 -18.60
N LEU A 20 -18.58 -1.57 -19.66
CA LEU A 20 -17.20 -1.11 -19.69
C LEU A 20 -16.81 -0.21 -18.49
N PRO A 21 -17.58 0.84 -18.12
CA PRO A 21 -17.26 1.67 -16.98
C PRO A 21 -17.17 0.90 -15.66
N VAL A 22 -18.08 -0.06 -15.43
CA VAL A 22 -18.07 -0.89 -14.22
C VAL A 22 -16.87 -1.83 -14.22
N ALA A 23 -16.55 -2.44 -15.36
CA ALA A 23 -15.38 -3.29 -15.50
C ALA A 23 -14.07 -2.51 -15.26
N VAL A 24 -13.96 -1.29 -15.79
CA VAL A 24 -12.81 -0.41 -15.55
C VAL A 24 -12.68 -0.06 -14.07
N LEU A 25 -13.77 0.35 -13.41
CA LEU A 25 -13.76 0.63 -11.98
C LEU A 25 -13.34 -0.59 -11.15
N PHE A 26 -13.81 -1.78 -11.52
CA PHE A 26 -13.42 -3.02 -10.86
C PHE A 26 -11.91 -3.30 -11.00
N VAL A 27 -11.35 -3.17 -12.21
CA VAL A 27 -9.92 -3.36 -12.44
C VAL A 27 -9.11 -2.32 -11.64
N LEU A 28 -9.52 -1.05 -11.65
CA LEU A 28 -8.86 -0.01 -10.86
C LEU A 28 -8.90 -0.32 -9.35
N ALA A 29 -10.01 -0.85 -8.83
CA ALA A 29 -10.10 -1.26 -7.44
C ALA A 29 -9.13 -2.40 -7.12
N VAL A 30 -9.00 -3.41 -8.00
CA VAL A 30 -8.02 -4.50 -7.84
C VAL A 30 -6.59 -3.96 -7.84
N VAL A 31 -6.26 -3.06 -8.76
CA VAL A 31 -4.93 -2.41 -8.81
C VAL A 31 -4.65 -1.65 -7.51
N GLN A 32 -5.62 -0.88 -7.00
CA GLN A 32 -5.47 -0.15 -5.73
C GLN A 32 -5.17 -1.09 -4.56
N VAL A 33 -5.89 -2.22 -4.47
CA VAL A 33 -5.59 -3.23 -3.43
C VAL A 33 -4.16 -3.77 -3.58
N GLY A 34 -3.72 -4.03 -4.81
CA GLY A 34 -2.35 -4.45 -5.10
C GLY A 34 -1.29 -3.46 -4.59
N VAL A 35 -1.52 -2.15 -4.79
CA VAL A 35 -0.63 -1.08 -4.29
C VAL A 35 -0.57 -1.09 -2.77
N VAL A 36 -1.73 -1.14 -2.09
CA VAL A 36 -1.78 -1.16 -0.62
C VAL A 36 -1.07 -2.40 -0.03
N VAL A 37 -1.24 -3.55 -0.67
CA VAL A 37 -0.56 -4.79 -0.26
C VAL A 37 0.96 -4.66 -0.46
N HIS A 38 1.40 -4.09 -1.58
CA HIS A 38 2.82 -3.83 -1.83
C HIS A 38 3.45 -2.95 -0.74
N GLU A 39 2.81 -1.83 -0.40
CA GLU A 39 3.27 -0.94 0.67
C GLU A 39 3.31 -1.66 2.02
N ARG A 40 2.32 -2.50 2.33
CA ARG A 40 2.29 -3.30 3.57
C ARG A 40 3.47 -4.28 3.65
N VAL A 41 3.85 -4.89 2.53
CA VAL A 41 5.03 -5.76 2.45
C VAL A 41 6.30 -4.95 2.69
N MET A 42 6.45 -3.79 2.06
CA MET A 42 7.59 -2.89 2.27
C MET A 42 7.73 -2.44 3.73
N LEU A 43 6.63 -2.06 4.39
CA LEU A 43 6.64 -1.70 5.82
C LEU A 43 7.09 -2.84 6.71
N THR A 44 6.68 -4.07 6.40
CA THR A 44 7.09 -5.25 7.17
C THR A 44 8.58 -5.53 7.01
N HIS A 45 9.12 -5.40 5.80
CA HIS A 45 10.56 -5.51 5.54
C HIS A 45 11.34 -4.41 6.27
N ALA A 46 10.88 -3.16 6.19
CA ALA A 46 11.50 -2.02 6.85
C ALA A 46 11.54 -2.17 8.38
N ALA A 47 10.45 -2.65 8.99
CA ALA A 47 10.38 -2.88 10.44
C ALA A 47 11.42 -3.90 10.89
N ARG A 48 11.58 -5.00 10.14
CA ARG A 48 12.59 -6.03 10.42
C ARG A 48 14.00 -5.50 10.30
N GLU A 49 14.28 -4.68 9.28
CA GLU A 49 15.60 -4.09 9.09
C GLU A 49 15.94 -3.08 10.19
N GLY A 50 14.97 -2.23 10.58
CA GLY A 50 15.11 -1.35 11.74
C GLY A 50 15.37 -2.12 13.03
N ALA A 51 14.62 -3.21 13.27
CA ALA A 51 14.79 -4.05 14.45
C ALA A 51 16.17 -4.73 14.49
N ARG A 52 16.70 -5.13 13.32
CA ARG A 52 18.05 -5.71 13.20
C ARG A 52 19.13 -4.72 13.61
N VAL A 53 19.05 -3.49 13.11
CA VAL A 53 19.98 -2.41 13.49
C VAL A 53 19.85 -2.09 14.98
N ALA A 54 18.63 -2.08 15.52
CA ALA A 54 18.40 -1.84 16.94
C ALA A 54 18.97 -2.97 17.82
N ALA A 55 18.91 -4.22 17.35
CA ALA A 55 19.31 -5.41 18.09
C ALA A 55 20.83 -5.46 18.32
N VAL A 56 21.61 -5.00 17.35
CA VAL A 56 23.08 -4.90 17.42
C VAL A 56 23.58 -3.60 18.08
N GLY A 57 22.69 -2.85 18.72
CA GLY A 57 23.05 -1.65 19.50
C GLY A 57 23.06 -0.33 18.72
N GLY A 58 22.55 -0.29 17.49
CA GLY A 58 22.42 0.95 16.72
C GLY A 58 21.53 1.98 17.44
N SER A 59 21.88 3.25 17.30
CA SER A 59 21.14 4.40 17.83
C SER A 59 19.76 4.54 17.17
N ASP A 60 18.84 5.26 17.81
CA ASP A 60 17.50 5.48 17.26
C ASP A 60 17.53 6.23 15.91
N ALA A 61 18.54 7.08 15.70
CA ALA A 61 18.77 7.75 14.43
C ALA A 61 19.19 6.77 13.32
N GLU A 62 20.10 5.83 13.62
CA GLU A 62 20.52 4.78 12.67
C GLU A 62 19.38 3.81 12.37
N VAL A 63 18.60 3.43 13.38
CA VAL A 63 17.41 2.60 13.22
C VAL A 63 16.40 3.28 12.30
N ARG A 64 16.11 4.56 12.53
CA ARG A 64 15.21 5.35 11.66
C ARG A 64 15.76 5.42 10.24
N ALA A 65 17.03 5.72 10.06
CA ALA A 65 17.65 5.83 8.74
C ALA A 65 17.61 4.50 7.98
N ALA A 66 17.93 3.39 8.64
CA ALA A 66 17.84 2.05 8.05
C ALA A 66 16.40 1.68 7.68
N THR A 67 15.44 1.99 8.56
CA THR A 67 14.02 1.74 8.33
C THR A 67 13.49 2.52 7.13
N VAL A 68 13.78 3.82 7.05
CA VAL A 68 13.36 4.68 5.94
C VAL A 68 13.94 4.17 4.62
N ARG A 69 15.26 3.90 4.59
CA ARG A 69 15.93 3.36 3.38
C ARG A 69 15.35 2.03 2.93
N ALA A 70 15.05 1.12 3.87
CA ALA A 70 14.52 -0.20 3.57
C ALA A 70 13.05 -0.17 3.11
N SER A 71 12.29 0.87 3.48
CA SER A 71 10.89 1.00 3.10
C SER A 71 10.69 1.38 1.63
N GLY A 72 11.55 2.24 1.08
CA GLY A 72 11.33 2.83 -0.25
C GLY A 72 10.06 3.68 -0.37
N LEU A 73 9.45 4.05 0.78
CA LEU A 73 8.23 4.87 0.86
C LEU A 73 8.57 6.33 1.16
N ASP A 74 7.59 7.20 0.97
CA ASP A 74 7.70 8.63 1.31
C ASP A 74 8.02 8.81 2.81
N PRO A 75 9.20 9.37 3.16
CA PRO A 75 9.60 9.56 4.55
C PRO A 75 8.69 10.49 5.35
N ASP A 76 8.06 11.48 4.70
CA ASP A 76 7.22 12.47 5.38
C ASP A 76 5.90 11.86 5.89
N ARG A 77 5.54 10.70 5.35
CA ARG A 77 4.33 9.94 5.69
C ARG A 77 4.63 8.74 6.59
N LEU A 78 5.90 8.50 6.89
CA LEU A 78 6.40 7.37 7.64
C LEU A 78 6.76 7.78 9.07
N ARG A 79 6.10 7.19 10.05
CA ARG A 79 6.45 7.37 11.46
C ARG A 79 7.04 6.09 12.02
N VAL A 80 8.29 6.19 12.45
CA VAL A 80 9.05 5.11 13.10
C VAL A 80 9.11 5.37 14.60
N VAL A 81 8.78 4.35 15.39
CA VAL A 81 8.87 4.34 16.86
C VAL A 81 9.75 3.16 17.26
N VAL A 82 10.75 3.43 18.08
CA VAL A 82 11.68 2.42 18.60
C VAL A 82 11.41 2.27 20.09
N ALA A 83 11.19 1.04 20.54
CA ALA A 83 11.04 0.71 21.96
C ALA A 83 12.10 -0.31 22.35
N ARG A 84 12.76 -0.09 23.49
CA ARG A 84 13.83 -0.96 24.01
C ARG A 84 13.44 -1.37 25.43
N ARG A 85 13.19 -2.66 25.66
CA ARG A 85 12.74 -3.18 26.96
C ARG A 85 13.31 -4.58 27.21
N ASP A 86 13.86 -4.82 28.39
CA ASP A 86 14.25 -6.15 28.90
C ASP A 86 15.08 -7.00 27.91
N GLY A 87 16.11 -6.40 27.31
CA GLY A 87 16.95 -7.09 26.31
C GLY A 87 16.23 -7.40 25.00
N ARG A 88 15.11 -6.73 24.71
CA ARG A 88 14.41 -6.76 23.43
C ARG A 88 14.31 -5.37 22.83
N VAL A 89 14.27 -5.33 21.52
CA VAL A 89 14.01 -4.14 20.72
C VAL A 89 12.78 -4.38 19.87
N GLU A 90 11.89 -3.40 19.84
CA GLU A 90 10.71 -3.37 18.99
C GLU A 90 10.78 -2.11 18.11
N VAL A 91 10.60 -2.31 16.81
CA VAL A 91 10.45 -1.21 15.85
C VAL A 91 9.04 -1.28 15.28
N ALA A 92 8.26 -0.25 15.57
CA ALA A 92 6.91 -0.06 15.06
C ALA A 92 6.91 1.07 14.02
N ILE A 93 6.23 0.84 12.92
CA ILE A 93 6.11 1.76 11.80
C ILE A 93 4.64 1.96 11.50
N SER A 94 4.23 3.21 11.37
CA SER A 94 2.92 3.59 10.83
C SER A 94 3.11 4.45 9.60
N TYR A 95 2.36 4.17 8.55
CA TYR A 95 2.41 4.86 7.27
C TYR A 95 1.00 5.21 6.82
N SER A 96 0.79 6.43 6.33
CA SER A 96 -0.44 6.76 5.63
C SER A 96 -0.22 6.41 4.17
N ALA A 97 -1.02 5.52 3.60
CA ALA A 97 -1.01 5.20 2.17
C ALA A 97 -1.88 6.22 1.42
N VAL A 98 -1.43 6.71 0.27
CA VAL A 98 -2.27 7.56 -0.58
C VAL A 98 -2.94 6.65 -1.59
N THR A 99 -4.22 6.88 -1.79
CA THR A 99 -5.00 6.17 -2.79
C THR A 99 -4.93 6.95 -4.12
N ASP A 100 -3.81 6.81 -4.85
CA ASP A 100 -3.52 7.55 -6.09
C ASP A 100 -4.25 7.02 -7.34
N VAL A 101 -4.89 5.85 -7.25
CA VAL A 101 -5.60 5.28 -8.39
C VAL A 101 -6.85 6.13 -8.70
N ALA A 102 -6.91 6.62 -9.94
CA ALA A 102 -7.99 7.49 -10.42
C ALA A 102 -9.38 6.91 -10.08
N LEU A 103 -10.30 7.79 -9.66
CA LEU A 103 -11.67 7.49 -9.21
C LEU A 103 -11.77 6.66 -7.90
N VAL A 104 -10.86 5.72 -7.65
CA VAL A 104 -10.85 4.89 -6.42
C VAL A 104 -10.39 5.70 -5.21
N GLY A 105 -9.38 6.56 -5.39
CA GLY A 105 -8.87 7.52 -4.39
C GLY A 105 -9.94 8.30 -3.66
N ARG A 106 -10.88 8.87 -4.43
CA ARG A 106 -11.95 9.73 -3.92
C ARG A 106 -13.05 8.97 -3.18
N LEU A 107 -13.16 7.66 -3.39
CA LEU A 107 -14.23 6.84 -2.83
C LEU A 107 -13.82 6.17 -1.51
N VAL A 108 -12.54 5.78 -1.36
CA VAL A 108 -12.07 4.90 -0.26
C VAL A 108 -11.26 5.67 0.80
N GLY A 109 -10.68 6.83 0.47
CA GLY A 109 -9.81 7.58 1.37
C GLY A 109 -8.43 6.94 1.53
N ASP A 110 -7.61 7.49 2.43
CA ASP A 110 -6.21 7.10 2.64
C ASP A 110 -6.08 6.11 3.82
N PRO A 111 -5.76 4.83 3.57
CA PRO A 111 -5.64 3.86 4.65
C PRO A 111 -4.35 4.05 5.44
N ARG A 112 -4.41 3.85 6.76
CA ARG A 112 -3.22 3.76 7.61
C ARG A 112 -2.73 2.32 7.68
N LEU A 113 -1.44 2.13 7.45
CA LEU A 113 -0.76 0.84 7.45
C LEU A 113 0.25 0.80 8.59
N ASP A 114 0.14 -0.23 9.43
CA ASP A 114 1.03 -0.44 10.57
C ASP A 114 1.85 -1.73 10.42
N ALA A 115 3.13 -1.69 10.77
CA ALA A 115 4.00 -2.85 10.83
C ALA A 115 4.87 -2.81 12.09
N ARG A 116 5.21 -3.97 12.63
CA ARG A 116 6.10 -4.09 13.79
C ARG A 116 7.03 -5.28 13.66
N ALA A 117 8.24 -5.15 14.19
CA ALA A 117 9.18 -6.24 14.33
C ALA A 117 9.87 -6.18 15.70
N VAL A 118 10.04 -7.34 16.32
CA VAL A 118 10.67 -7.50 17.63
C VAL A 118 11.88 -8.41 17.50
N MET A 119 13.01 -8.02 18.08
CA MET A 119 14.24 -8.82 18.12
C MET A 119 14.86 -8.81 19.52
N ARG A 120 15.65 -9.83 19.84
CA ARG A 120 16.50 -9.83 21.04
C ARG A 120 17.71 -8.95 20.79
N ARG A 121 18.08 -8.17 21.81
CA ARG A 121 19.29 -7.36 21.81
C ARG A 121 20.46 -8.28 22.19
N GLU A 122 21.51 -8.24 21.38
CA GLU A 122 22.77 -8.94 21.61
C GLU A 122 23.65 -8.19 22.62
#